data_AF-A0A443RQT6-F1
#
_entry.id   AF-A0A443RQT6-F1
#
_cell.length_a   1.000
_cell.length_b   1.000
_cell.length_c   1.000
_cell.angle_alpha   90.00
_cell.angle_beta   90.00
_cell.angle_gamma   90.00
#
_symmetry.space_group_name_H-M   'P 1'
#
loop_
_entity.id
_entity.type
_entity.pdbx_description
1 polymer ?
#
loop_
_entity_poly.entity_id
_entity_poly.type
_entity_poly.pdbx_seq_one_letter_code
_entity_poly.pdbx_strand_id
1 'polypeptide(L)'
;PYTFLETREKVNISWNIENGTVSYQQMKRWKFLPSLTNGSLEDIIVHLNVPLVATVNEAKQHNENDRIAILETVNVVVDDSRVTLFPHHTVRELFFDGYSDEFLQLAKSLGKKDVPDRFGLLYEKNNSASDGIFRIFGGEAETMHKLGLLDAWNNQKKLSVWNHSNCDRIDQSTPGDLRPPFSVPKQRKVELFVSDFCRSIPLTLLNEIRYNDLKLDRFWVSNDVFNYSHKDNKCYCYNQK
;
A
#
# COMPACT_ATOMS: atom_id res chain seq x y z
N PRO A 1 18.76 -7.57 -8.54
CA PRO A 1 17.49 -6.83 -8.37
C PRO A 1 16.85 -6.59 -9.74
N TYR A 2 15.54 -6.36 -9.79
CA TYR A 2 14.84 -5.78 -10.95
C TYR A 2 14.59 -4.32 -10.65
N THR A 3 15.23 -3.42 -11.40
CA THR A 3 15.35 -2.01 -11.02
C THR A 3 14.45 -1.13 -11.88
N PHE A 4 13.66 -0.29 -11.23
CA PHE A 4 12.77 0.67 -11.88
C PHE A 4 13.03 2.07 -11.33
N LEU A 5 13.12 3.06 -12.21
CA LEU A 5 13.06 4.46 -11.84
C LEU A 5 11.61 4.85 -11.61
N GLU A 6 11.26 5.14 -10.37
CA GLU A 6 9.95 5.70 -10.02
C GLU A 6 9.98 7.23 -10.15
N THR A 7 8.98 7.78 -10.83
CA THR A 7 8.71 9.23 -10.86
C THR A 7 7.34 9.49 -10.26
N ARG A 8 7.24 10.59 -9.51
CA ARG A 8 6.06 10.98 -8.74
C ARG A 8 5.62 12.37 -9.16
N GLU A 9 4.36 12.51 -9.55
CA GLU A 9 3.73 13.78 -9.90
C GLU A 9 2.43 13.97 -9.13
N LYS A 10 2.25 15.13 -8.48
CA LYS A 10 0.98 15.48 -7.85
C LYS A 10 0.03 16.00 -8.93
N VAL A 11 -1.12 15.34 -9.09
CA VAL A 11 -2.14 15.68 -10.10
C VAL A 11 -3.47 15.97 -9.41
N ASN A 12 -4.43 16.55 -10.16
CA ASN A 12 -5.77 16.89 -9.66
C ASN A 12 -5.72 17.73 -8.37
N ILE A 13 -4.85 18.74 -8.37
CA ILE A 13 -4.57 19.58 -7.21
C ILE A 13 -5.73 20.55 -6.98
N SER A 14 -6.26 20.60 -5.76
CA SER A 14 -7.28 21.55 -5.33
C SER A 14 -6.89 22.20 -4.02
N TRP A 15 -6.92 23.54 -3.97
CA TRP A 15 -6.58 24.33 -2.80
C TRP A 15 -7.83 24.69 -2.01
N ASN A 16 -7.90 24.26 -0.75
CA ASN A 16 -8.98 24.58 0.18
C ASN A 16 -8.49 25.69 1.13
N ILE A 17 -8.46 26.92 0.62
CA ILE A 17 -7.87 28.09 1.29
C ILE A 17 -8.52 28.33 2.66
N GLU A 18 -9.84 28.20 2.76
CA GLU A 18 -10.57 28.40 4.03
C GLU A 18 -10.10 27.46 5.16
N ASN A 19 -9.62 26.27 4.80
CA ASN A 19 -9.15 25.26 5.75
C ASN A 19 -7.62 25.15 5.81
N GLY A 20 -6.89 25.97 5.04
CA GLY A 20 -5.42 25.90 4.93
C GLY A 20 -4.89 24.54 4.45
N THR A 21 -5.65 23.83 3.61
CA THR A 21 -5.28 22.49 3.11
C THR A 21 -5.21 22.44 1.59
N VAL A 22 -4.44 21.49 1.08
CA VAL A 22 -4.37 21.16 -0.35
C VAL A 22 -4.69 19.68 -0.54
N SER A 23 -5.58 19.40 -1.49
CA SER A 23 -5.94 18.05 -1.92
C SER A 23 -5.22 17.71 -3.21
N TYR A 24 -4.73 16.49 -3.36
CA TYR A 24 -4.11 16.00 -4.60
C TYR A 24 -4.20 14.47 -4.69
N GLN A 25 -3.96 13.93 -5.88
CA GLN A 25 -3.65 12.52 -6.06
C GLN A 25 -2.19 12.38 -6.50
N GLN A 26 -1.56 11.28 -6.11
CA GLN A 26 -0.17 10.99 -6.46
C GLN A 26 -0.15 10.07 -7.68
N MET A 27 0.24 10.59 -8.84
CA MET A 27 0.52 9.77 -10.01
C MET A 27 1.95 9.21 -9.90
N LYS A 28 2.09 7.89 -10.09
CA LYS A 28 3.39 7.20 -10.07
C LYS A 28 3.67 6.58 -11.44
N ARG A 29 4.90 6.70 -11.93
CA ARG A 29 5.35 6.05 -13.17
C ARG A 29 6.64 5.29 -12.93
N TRP A 30 6.71 4.07 -13.43
CA TRP A 30 7.89 3.21 -13.31
C TRP A 30 8.52 2.99 -14.68
N LYS A 31 9.80 3.36 -14.80
CA LYS A 31 10.61 3.09 -15.99
C LYS A 31 11.64 2.02 -15.66
N PHE A 32 11.57 0.88 -16.34
CA PHE A 32 12.54 -0.20 -16.18
C PHE A 32 13.96 0.26 -16.54
N LEU A 33 14.94 -0.13 -15.73
CA LEU A 33 16.36 0.16 -15.92
C LEU A 33 17.14 -1.16 -16.11
N PRO A 34 17.29 -1.63 -17.36
CA PRO A 34 18.00 -2.88 -17.66
C PRO A 34 19.45 -2.87 -17.16
N SER A 35 20.15 -1.73 -17.27
CA SER A 35 21.57 -1.60 -16.88
C SER A 35 21.83 -1.74 -15.38
N LEU A 36 20.80 -1.59 -14.54
CA LEU A 36 20.86 -1.78 -13.09
C LEU A 36 20.11 -3.04 -12.64
N THR A 37 19.68 -3.86 -13.61
CA THR A 37 18.94 -5.10 -13.37
C THR A 37 19.87 -6.29 -13.61
N ASN A 38 19.84 -7.25 -12.69
CA ASN A 38 20.54 -8.52 -12.87
C ASN A 38 19.52 -9.56 -13.36
N GLY A 39 19.28 -9.60 -14.67
CA GLY A 39 18.25 -10.41 -15.30
C GLY A 39 17.45 -9.65 -16.36
N SER A 40 16.30 -10.18 -16.71
CA SER A 40 15.36 -9.58 -17.66
C SER A 40 13.93 -9.63 -17.13
N LEU A 41 13.04 -8.81 -17.71
CA LEU A 41 11.61 -8.90 -17.35
C LEU A 41 10.94 -10.19 -17.84
N GLU A 42 11.63 -10.95 -18.70
CA GLU A 42 11.18 -12.25 -19.22
C GLU A 42 11.65 -13.42 -18.34
N ASP A 43 12.41 -13.15 -17.28
CA ASP A 43 12.85 -14.16 -16.34
C ASP A 43 11.64 -14.79 -15.65
N ILE A 44 11.61 -16.11 -15.57
CA ILE A 44 10.50 -16.87 -15.01
C ILE A 44 10.63 -16.94 -13.49
N ILE A 45 9.56 -16.58 -12.79
CA ILE A 45 9.42 -16.72 -11.34
C ILE A 45 8.34 -17.76 -11.06
N VAL A 46 8.68 -18.71 -10.20
CA VAL A 46 7.72 -19.62 -9.58
C VAL A 46 7.24 -18.96 -8.29
N HIS A 47 5.94 -18.70 -8.18
CA HIS A 47 5.36 -17.98 -7.03
C HIS A 47 4.04 -18.61 -6.61
N LEU A 48 3.52 -18.23 -5.44
CA LEU A 48 2.21 -18.67 -4.98
C LEU A 48 1.11 -18.14 -5.91
N ASN A 49 0.15 -18.98 -6.32
CA ASN A 49 -1.04 -18.53 -7.03
C ASN A 49 -1.92 -17.70 -6.07
N VAL A 50 -1.76 -16.37 -6.12
CA VAL A 50 -2.48 -15.45 -5.23
C VAL A 50 -3.99 -15.45 -5.50
N PRO A 51 -4.49 -15.37 -6.76
CA PRO A 51 -5.92 -15.52 -7.05
C PRO A 51 -6.57 -16.79 -6.47
N LEU A 52 -5.92 -17.95 -6.63
CA LEU A 52 -6.38 -19.22 -6.06
C LEU A 52 -6.47 -19.14 -4.52
N VAL A 53 -5.38 -18.72 -3.88
CA VAL A 53 -5.32 -18.63 -2.41
C VAL A 53 -6.31 -17.61 -1.86
N ALA A 54 -6.49 -16.48 -2.55
CA ALA A 54 -7.46 -15.45 -2.20
C ALA A 54 -8.89 -16.00 -2.28
N THR A 55 -9.22 -16.76 -3.34
CA THR A 55 -10.53 -17.40 -3.51
C THR A 55 -10.83 -18.40 -2.39
N VAL A 56 -9.87 -19.26 -2.05
CA VAL A 56 -10.01 -20.21 -0.94
C VAL A 56 -10.15 -19.49 0.40
N ASN A 57 -9.45 -18.37 0.59
CA ASN A 57 -9.56 -17.58 1.81
C ASN A 57 -10.90 -16.84 1.92
N GLU A 58 -11.40 -16.28 0.81
CA GLU A 58 -12.71 -15.63 0.73
C GLU A 58 -13.83 -16.62 1.06
N ALA A 59 -13.74 -17.87 0.60
CA ALA A 59 -14.72 -18.92 0.92
C ALA A 59 -14.95 -19.10 2.43
N LYS A 60 -13.95 -18.79 3.27
CA LYS A 60 -14.08 -18.87 4.75
C LYS A 60 -15.00 -17.80 5.34
N GLN A 61 -15.28 -16.72 4.60
CA GLN A 61 -16.18 -15.64 5.00
C GLN A 61 -17.66 -15.96 4.72
N HIS A 62 -17.93 -17.02 3.97
CA HIS A 62 -19.28 -17.44 3.61
C HIS A 62 -19.86 -18.46 4.60
N ASN A 63 -21.19 -18.64 4.55
CA ASN A 63 -21.84 -19.71 5.29
C ASN A 63 -21.37 -21.10 4.81
N GLU A 64 -21.70 -22.14 5.55
CA GLU A 64 -21.18 -23.49 5.30
C GLU A 64 -21.52 -24.01 3.90
N ASN A 65 -22.76 -23.83 3.44
CA ASN A 65 -23.21 -24.32 2.13
C ASN A 65 -22.48 -23.61 0.99
N ASP A 66 -22.43 -22.28 1.03
CA ASP A 66 -21.76 -21.46 0.02
C ASP A 66 -20.25 -21.77 0.01
N ARG A 67 -19.64 -21.94 1.20
CA ARG A 67 -18.23 -22.33 1.32
C ARG A 67 -17.96 -23.68 0.65
N ILE A 68 -18.80 -24.69 0.90
CA ILE A 68 -18.66 -26.01 0.27
C ILE A 68 -18.77 -25.87 -1.25
N ALA A 69 -19.79 -25.16 -1.75
CA ALA A 69 -19.99 -24.97 -3.19
C ALA A 69 -18.81 -24.25 -3.87
N ILE A 70 -18.25 -23.22 -3.22
CA ILE A 70 -17.06 -22.53 -3.74
C ILE A 70 -15.86 -23.50 -3.78
N LEU A 71 -15.61 -24.27 -2.72
CA LEU A 71 -14.46 -25.19 -2.67
C LEU A 71 -14.59 -26.35 -3.67
N GLU A 72 -15.80 -26.87 -3.88
CA GLU A 72 -16.06 -27.87 -4.93
C GLU A 72 -15.78 -27.29 -6.32
N THR A 73 -16.23 -26.06 -6.58
CA THR A 73 -15.95 -25.36 -7.84
C THR A 73 -14.44 -25.14 -8.02
N VAL A 74 -13.73 -24.75 -6.97
CA VAL A 74 -12.27 -24.61 -6.99
C VAL A 74 -11.60 -25.92 -7.39
N ASN A 75 -11.99 -27.06 -6.80
CA ASN A 75 -11.42 -28.36 -7.15
C ASN A 75 -11.64 -28.70 -8.62
N VAL A 76 -12.84 -28.47 -9.16
CA VAL A 76 -13.15 -28.68 -10.58
C VAL A 76 -12.24 -27.83 -11.47
N VAL A 77 -12.07 -26.54 -11.17
CA VAL A 77 -11.21 -25.64 -11.95
C VAL A 77 -9.74 -26.07 -11.88
N VAL A 78 -9.26 -26.46 -10.70
CA VAL A 78 -7.88 -26.96 -10.52
C VAL A 78 -7.64 -28.19 -11.40
N ASP A 79 -8.57 -29.15 -11.38
CA ASP A 79 -8.42 -30.41 -12.13
C ASP A 79 -8.56 -30.19 -13.65
N ASP A 80 -9.56 -29.44 -14.10
CA ASP A 80 -9.86 -29.26 -15.53
C ASP A 80 -8.85 -28.33 -16.22
N SER A 81 -8.54 -27.19 -15.60
CA SER A 81 -7.63 -26.18 -16.15
C SER A 81 -6.16 -26.43 -15.79
N ARG A 82 -5.86 -27.52 -15.08
CA ARG A 82 -4.51 -27.88 -14.59
C ARG A 82 -3.82 -26.72 -13.85
N VAL A 83 -4.59 -25.95 -13.10
CA VAL A 83 -4.05 -24.84 -12.31
C VAL A 83 -3.19 -25.40 -11.19
N THR A 84 -2.03 -24.79 -10.95
CA THR A 84 -1.13 -25.19 -9.87
C THR A 84 -1.08 -24.15 -8.77
N LEU A 85 -0.74 -24.57 -7.55
CA LEU A 85 -0.48 -23.66 -6.44
C LEU A 85 0.76 -22.78 -6.68
N PHE A 86 1.68 -23.25 -7.53
CA PHE A 86 2.93 -22.59 -7.85
C PHE A 86 3.10 -22.39 -9.36
N PRO A 87 2.35 -21.47 -9.98
CA PRO A 87 2.47 -21.18 -11.39
C PRO A 87 3.80 -20.49 -11.72
N HIS A 88 4.12 -20.52 -13.00
CA HIS A 88 5.32 -19.92 -13.56
C HIS A 88 4.89 -18.71 -14.39
N HIS A 89 5.35 -17.52 -14.01
CA HIS A 89 5.10 -16.29 -14.77
C HIS A 89 6.38 -15.50 -14.93
N THR A 90 6.45 -14.68 -15.97
CA THR A 90 7.55 -13.73 -16.13
C THR A 90 7.50 -12.64 -15.05
N VAL A 91 8.63 -12.01 -14.74
CA VAL A 91 8.68 -10.82 -13.87
C VAL A 91 7.72 -9.74 -14.36
N ARG A 92 7.65 -9.55 -15.69
CA ARG A 92 6.74 -8.60 -16.36
C ARG A 92 5.29 -8.83 -15.98
N GLU A 93 4.82 -10.07 -16.17
CA GLU A 93 3.44 -10.49 -15.89
C GLU A 93 3.13 -10.39 -14.39
N LEU A 94 4.03 -10.89 -13.53
CA LEU A 94 3.79 -10.90 -12.08
C LEU A 94 3.68 -9.49 -11.48
N PHE A 95 4.38 -8.50 -12.05
CA PHE A 95 4.38 -7.14 -11.52
C PHE A 95 3.43 -6.20 -12.26
N PHE A 96 3.66 -5.88 -13.53
CA PHE A 96 3.05 -4.72 -14.19
C PHE A 96 2.02 -5.09 -15.26
N ASP A 97 2.32 -6.07 -16.12
CA ASP A 97 1.43 -6.42 -17.23
C ASP A 97 0.23 -7.23 -16.75
N GLY A 98 0.38 -7.93 -15.63
CA GLY A 98 -0.59 -8.87 -15.10
C GLY A 98 -0.66 -10.17 -15.92
N TYR A 99 -1.23 -11.21 -15.32
CA TYR A 99 -1.60 -12.45 -16.00
C TYR A 99 -3.09 -12.76 -15.78
N SER A 100 -3.71 -13.42 -16.76
CA SER A 100 -5.10 -13.91 -16.62
C SER A 100 -5.09 -15.15 -15.73
N ASP A 101 -6.11 -15.29 -14.89
CA ASP A 101 -6.25 -16.43 -13.99
C ASP A 101 -7.73 -16.87 -13.91
N GLU A 102 -7.97 -18.18 -13.92
CA GLU A 102 -9.32 -18.76 -13.91
C GLU A 102 -10.12 -18.34 -12.67
N PHE A 103 -9.47 -18.10 -11.54
CA PHE A 103 -10.15 -17.68 -10.32
C PHE A 103 -10.62 -16.23 -10.36
N LEU A 104 -10.00 -15.36 -11.18
CA LEU A 104 -10.53 -14.03 -11.45
C LEU A 104 -11.81 -14.11 -12.28
N GLN A 105 -11.84 -15.01 -13.28
CA GLN A 105 -13.02 -15.23 -14.10
C GLN A 105 -14.17 -15.83 -13.27
N LEU A 106 -13.86 -16.81 -12.42
CA LEU A 106 -14.82 -17.38 -11.48
C LEU A 106 -15.39 -16.33 -10.53
N ALA A 107 -14.55 -15.47 -9.97
CA ALA A 107 -15.04 -14.41 -9.08
C ALA A 107 -16.00 -13.45 -9.81
N LYS A 108 -15.72 -13.12 -11.08
CA LYS A 108 -16.62 -12.33 -11.93
C LYS A 108 -17.93 -13.06 -12.22
N SER A 109 -17.91 -14.37 -12.52
CA SER A 109 -19.12 -15.15 -12.75
C SER A 109 -19.98 -15.29 -11.51
N LEU A 110 -19.37 -15.23 -10.31
CA LEU A 110 -20.07 -15.17 -9.02
C LEU A 110 -20.59 -13.75 -8.68
N GLY A 111 -20.52 -12.81 -9.62
CA GLY A 111 -21.11 -11.48 -9.50
C GLY A 111 -20.26 -10.43 -8.77
N LYS A 112 -18.98 -10.72 -8.48
CA LYS A 112 -18.07 -9.72 -7.91
C LYS A 112 -17.70 -8.69 -9.00
N LYS A 113 -18.12 -7.44 -8.80
CA LYS A 113 -18.02 -6.36 -9.82
C LYS A 113 -16.65 -5.69 -9.88
N ASP A 114 -15.89 -5.70 -8.80
CA ASP A 114 -14.61 -4.98 -8.67
C ASP A 114 -13.39 -5.91 -8.80
N VAL A 115 -13.54 -7.02 -9.53
CA VAL A 115 -12.43 -7.96 -9.78
C VAL A 115 -11.69 -7.52 -11.05
N PRO A 116 -10.36 -7.32 -10.99
CA PRO A 116 -9.59 -6.97 -12.18
C PRO A 116 -9.61 -8.11 -13.21
N ASP A 117 -9.32 -7.80 -14.47
CA ASP A 117 -9.19 -8.79 -15.55
C ASP A 117 -7.88 -9.59 -15.51
N ARG A 118 -6.84 -9.02 -14.90
CA ARG A 118 -5.55 -9.69 -14.69
C ARG A 118 -5.10 -9.51 -13.26
N PHE A 119 -4.27 -10.43 -12.78
CA PHE A 119 -3.57 -10.29 -11.52
C PHE A 119 -2.13 -9.87 -11.77
N GLY A 120 -1.66 -8.86 -11.05
CA GLY A 120 -0.25 -8.49 -10.93
C GLY A 120 -0.06 -7.59 -9.72
N LEU A 121 1.11 -7.65 -9.08
CA LEU A 121 1.37 -6.95 -7.82
C LEU A 121 1.23 -5.42 -7.94
N LEU A 122 1.54 -4.88 -9.11
CA LEU A 122 1.45 -3.46 -9.48
C LEU A 122 0.64 -3.28 -10.76
N TYR A 123 -0.26 -4.22 -11.07
CA TYR A 123 -1.15 -4.14 -12.23
C TYR A 123 -1.98 -2.84 -12.15
N GLU A 124 -2.10 -2.13 -13.28
CA GLU A 124 -2.75 -0.81 -13.40
C GLU A 124 -2.20 0.32 -12.50
N LYS A 125 -1.13 0.08 -11.72
CA LYS A 125 -0.51 1.14 -10.91
C LYS A 125 0.30 2.10 -11.78
N ASN A 126 0.92 1.62 -12.86
CA ASN A 126 1.80 2.44 -13.69
C ASN A 126 1.04 3.55 -14.43
N ASN A 127 1.52 4.78 -14.31
CA ASN A 127 0.90 5.98 -14.89
C ASN A 127 -0.54 6.20 -14.41
N SER A 128 -0.86 5.74 -13.19
CA SER A 128 -2.15 5.97 -12.56
C SER A 128 -2.00 6.71 -11.23
N ALA A 129 -3.08 7.37 -10.81
CA ALA A 129 -3.17 8.11 -9.55
C ALA A 129 -4.04 7.32 -8.54
N SER A 130 -3.65 6.07 -8.31
CA SER A 130 -4.47 5.04 -7.63
C SER A 130 -4.21 4.88 -6.12
N ASP A 131 -3.38 5.74 -5.54
CA ASP A 131 -3.08 5.75 -4.10
C ASP A 131 -4.15 6.45 -3.25
N GLY A 132 -5.20 6.94 -3.89
CA GLY A 132 -6.26 7.74 -3.25
C GLY A 132 -6.00 9.25 -3.28
N ILE A 133 -6.92 9.98 -2.65
CA ILE A 133 -6.88 11.44 -2.55
C ILE A 133 -6.28 11.82 -1.21
N PHE A 134 -5.13 12.49 -1.24
CA PHE A 134 -4.46 13.03 -0.07
C PHE A 134 -4.91 14.46 0.14
N ARG A 135 -5.34 14.81 1.37
CA ARG A 135 -5.54 16.19 1.80
C ARG A 135 -4.57 16.49 2.94
N ILE A 136 -3.62 17.39 2.69
CA ILE A 136 -2.58 17.78 3.64
C ILE A 136 -2.70 19.26 4.01
N PHE A 137 -2.16 19.66 5.16
CA PHE A 137 -2.04 21.07 5.51
C PHE A 137 -0.96 21.77 4.67
N GLY A 138 -1.31 22.91 4.10
CA GLY A 138 -0.42 23.73 3.25
C GLY A 138 0.53 24.64 4.03
N GLY A 139 0.37 24.75 5.35
CA GLY A 139 1.25 25.53 6.23
C GLY A 139 1.07 27.05 6.12
N GLU A 140 -0.17 27.52 5.92
CA GLU A 140 -0.53 28.93 6.10
C GLU A 140 -0.13 29.43 7.51
N ALA A 141 -0.05 30.75 7.72
CA ALA A 141 0.65 31.38 8.84
C ALA A 141 0.41 30.75 10.23
N GLU A 142 -0.81 30.32 10.55
CA GLU A 142 -1.16 29.71 11.84
C GLU A 142 -1.02 28.17 11.88
N THR A 143 -0.78 27.52 10.74
CA THR A 143 -0.70 26.06 10.58
C THR A 143 0.66 25.55 10.12
N MET A 144 1.71 26.38 10.17
CA MET A 144 3.09 25.96 9.82
C MET A 144 3.55 24.71 10.60
N HIS A 145 3.12 24.58 11.85
CA HIS A 145 3.37 23.41 12.70
C HIS A 145 2.68 22.12 12.21
N LYS A 146 1.76 22.22 11.25
CA LYS A 146 1.05 21.11 10.59
C LYS A 146 1.47 20.89 9.14
N LEU A 147 2.36 21.72 8.58
CA LEU A 147 2.75 21.64 7.18
C LEU A 147 3.08 20.20 6.74
N GLY A 148 2.41 19.70 5.72
CA GLY A 148 2.62 18.36 5.17
C GLY A 148 1.98 17.21 5.97
N LEU A 149 1.39 17.47 7.14
CA LEU A 149 0.59 16.49 7.85
C LEU A 149 -0.75 16.26 7.15
N LEU A 150 -1.28 15.04 7.28
CA LEU A 150 -2.58 14.67 6.74
C LEU A 150 -3.71 15.29 7.56
N ASP A 151 -4.64 15.92 6.86
CA ASP A 151 -5.98 16.18 7.39
C ASP A 151 -6.93 15.02 7.03
N ALA A 152 -6.82 14.46 5.83
CA ALA A 152 -7.64 13.33 5.38
C ALA A 152 -6.98 12.51 4.26
N TRP A 153 -7.38 11.25 4.16
CA TRP A 153 -7.13 10.37 3.01
C TRP A 153 -8.46 9.79 2.54
N ASN A 154 -8.76 9.88 1.24
CA ASN A 154 -10.06 9.50 0.67
C ASN A 154 -11.26 10.12 1.42
N ASN A 155 -11.15 11.40 1.77
CA ASN A 155 -12.13 12.16 2.57
C ASN A 155 -12.37 11.65 4.00
N GLN A 156 -11.55 10.71 4.49
CA GLN A 156 -11.62 10.21 5.86
C GLN A 156 -10.48 10.78 6.70
N LYS A 157 -10.79 11.30 7.90
CA LYS A 157 -9.79 11.84 8.86
C LYS A 157 -9.06 10.76 9.67
N LYS A 158 -9.57 9.53 9.60
CA LYS A 158 -9.02 8.31 10.17
C LYS A 158 -9.41 7.16 9.24
N LEU A 159 -8.66 6.09 9.26
CA LEU A 159 -9.00 4.87 8.54
C LEU A 159 -10.21 4.17 9.20
N SER A 160 -10.71 3.14 8.52
CA SER A 160 -11.75 2.24 9.02
C SER A 160 -11.36 0.78 8.84
N VAL A 161 -10.06 0.50 8.89
CA VAL A 161 -9.47 -0.81 8.53
C VAL A 161 -8.95 -1.53 9.78
N TRP A 162 -8.81 -0.87 10.93
CA TRP A 162 -8.28 -1.53 12.12
C TRP A 162 -9.30 -1.55 13.26
N ASN A 163 -9.14 -2.52 14.17
CA ASN A 163 -10.13 -2.80 15.23
C ASN A 163 -10.30 -1.65 16.26
N HIS A 164 -9.33 -0.71 16.33
CA HIS A 164 -9.37 0.39 17.27
C HIS A 164 -8.94 1.71 16.64
N SER A 165 -9.52 2.79 17.18
CA SER A 165 -9.32 4.17 16.71
C SER A 165 -7.86 4.61 16.63
N ASN A 166 -6.98 4.11 17.51
CA ASN A 166 -5.57 4.51 17.50
C ASN A 166 -4.79 3.98 16.28
N CYS A 167 -5.05 2.74 15.85
CA CYS A 167 -4.41 2.17 14.66
C CYS A 167 -4.92 2.80 13.36
N ASP A 168 -6.13 3.36 13.39
CA ASP A 168 -6.72 4.09 12.27
C ASP A 168 -6.25 5.55 12.16
N ARG A 169 -5.42 6.05 13.09
CA ARG A 169 -5.00 7.46 13.08
C ARG A 169 -4.03 7.76 11.94
N ILE A 170 -4.30 8.86 11.25
CA ILE A 170 -3.45 9.44 10.20
C ILE A 170 -3.10 10.91 10.46
N ASP A 171 -3.72 11.55 11.46
CA ASP A 171 -3.69 12.99 11.69
C ASP A 171 -2.32 13.57 12.09
N GLN A 172 -1.40 12.72 12.56
CA GLN A 172 -0.02 13.10 12.88
C GLN A 172 0.99 12.66 11.81
N SER A 173 0.48 12.12 10.70
CA SER A 173 1.28 11.46 9.69
C SER A 173 1.49 12.32 8.46
N THR A 174 2.65 12.19 7.84
CA THR A 174 2.95 12.76 6.53
C THR A 174 2.98 11.65 5.46
N PRO A 175 2.66 11.94 4.19
CA PRO A 175 2.95 11.04 3.06
C PRO A 175 4.45 10.80 2.80
N GLY A 176 5.34 11.55 3.48
CA GLY A 176 6.80 11.37 3.44
C GLY A 176 7.57 12.43 2.67
N ASP A 177 6.90 13.23 1.84
CA ASP A 177 7.54 14.26 1.01
C ASP A 177 7.94 15.51 1.81
N LEU A 178 7.11 15.87 2.80
CA LEU A 178 7.22 17.14 3.52
C LEU A 178 6.77 16.94 4.97
N ARG A 179 7.41 17.67 5.89
CA ARG A 179 7.03 17.68 7.30
C ARG A 179 7.18 19.10 7.87
N PRO A 180 6.58 19.39 9.04
CA PRO A 180 6.73 20.68 9.69
C PRO A 180 8.22 21.02 9.93
N PRO A 181 8.68 22.22 9.54
CA PRO A 181 10.06 22.63 9.74
C PRO A 181 10.29 23.10 11.18
N PHE A 182 11.56 23.16 11.60
CA PHE A 182 12.01 23.80 12.84
C PHE A 182 11.30 23.36 14.14
N SER A 183 10.94 22.08 14.27
CA SER A 183 10.33 21.59 15.52
C SER A 183 11.30 21.71 16.70
N VAL A 184 10.90 22.47 17.72
CA VAL A 184 11.63 22.64 19.00
C VAL A 184 10.74 22.16 20.15
N PRO A 185 11.15 21.15 20.95
CA PRO A 185 12.40 20.40 20.84
C PRO A 185 12.44 19.54 19.57
N LYS A 186 13.65 19.14 19.19
CA LYS A 186 13.89 18.27 18.03
C LYS A 186 12.99 17.04 18.06
N GLN A 187 12.22 16.83 17.00
CA GLN A 187 11.35 15.66 16.89
C GLN A 187 12.17 14.37 16.93
N ARG A 188 11.76 13.45 17.79
CA ARG A 188 12.35 12.10 17.90
C ARG A 188 11.54 11.02 17.20
N LYS A 189 10.34 11.37 16.75
CA LYS A 189 9.42 10.49 16.05
C LYS A 189 8.78 11.22 14.87
N VAL A 190 8.59 10.52 13.76
CA VAL A 190 7.86 10.99 12.57
C VAL A 190 6.90 9.89 12.16
N GLU A 191 5.62 10.20 12.03
CA GLU A 191 4.64 9.23 11.52
C GLU A 191 4.58 9.33 10.00
N LEU A 192 4.83 8.22 9.31
CA LEU A 192 4.76 8.12 7.85
C LEU A 192 3.50 7.35 7.46
N PHE A 193 2.57 7.98 6.77
CA PHE A 193 1.41 7.28 6.22
C PHE A 193 1.77 6.66 4.87
N VAL A 194 1.60 5.34 4.77
CA VAL A 194 1.84 4.59 3.53
C VAL A 194 0.50 3.98 3.11
N SER A 195 -0.09 4.52 2.03
CA SER A 195 -1.39 4.09 1.51
C SER A 195 -1.41 2.59 1.21
N ASP A 196 -0.33 2.05 0.63
CA ASP A 196 -0.22 0.64 0.29
C ASP A 196 -0.16 -0.29 1.52
N PHE A 197 0.21 0.23 2.69
CA PHE A 197 0.19 -0.53 3.96
C PHE A 197 -1.10 -0.30 4.75
N CYS A 198 -1.98 0.58 4.27
CA CYS A 198 -3.22 0.96 4.95
C CYS A 198 -3.00 1.39 6.41
N ARG A 199 -1.87 2.03 6.75
CA ARG A 199 -1.58 2.51 8.12
C ARG A 199 -0.47 3.56 8.17
N SER A 200 -0.39 4.22 9.32
CA SER A 200 0.76 5.03 9.71
C SER A 200 1.88 4.15 10.29
N ILE A 201 3.12 4.46 9.92
CA ILE A 201 4.35 3.78 10.34
C ILE A 201 5.22 4.78 11.11
N PRO A 202 5.44 4.56 12.42
CA PRO A 202 6.28 5.44 13.22
C PRO A 202 7.77 5.21 12.88
N LEU A 203 8.45 6.29 12.54
CA LEU A 203 9.90 6.35 12.38
C LEU A 203 10.51 7.00 13.61
N THR A 204 11.59 6.42 14.14
CA THR A 204 12.32 6.95 15.29
C THR A 204 13.66 7.54 14.85
N LEU A 205 14.12 8.59 15.55
CA LEU A 205 15.44 9.17 15.27
C LEU A 205 16.52 8.13 15.63
N LEU A 206 17.32 7.73 14.63
CA LEU A 206 18.43 6.81 14.80
C LEU A 206 19.69 7.58 15.21
N ASN A 207 20.15 8.49 14.35
CA ASN A 207 21.34 9.30 14.56
C ASN A 207 21.36 10.50 13.61
N GLU A 208 22.30 11.43 13.85
CA GLU A 208 22.62 12.51 12.93
C GLU A 208 23.71 12.07 11.96
N ILE A 209 23.58 12.46 10.69
CA ILE A 209 24.57 12.18 9.64
C ILE A 209 24.96 13.48 8.92
N ARG A 210 26.07 13.44 8.18
CA ARG A 210 26.41 14.47 7.19
C ARG A 210 26.37 13.87 5.79
N TYR A 211 25.73 14.56 4.86
CA TYR A 211 25.70 14.20 3.45
C TYR A 211 25.75 15.47 2.61
N ASN A 212 26.70 15.57 1.68
CA ASN A 212 26.98 16.79 0.89
C ASN A 212 27.02 18.05 1.77
N ASP A 213 27.77 17.99 2.87
CA ASP A 213 27.93 19.05 3.88
C ASP A 213 26.66 19.49 4.64
N LEU A 214 25.51 18.86 4.38
CA LEU A 214 24.28 19.08 5.12
C LEU A 214 24.21 18.15 6.33
N LYS A 215 23.89 18.72 7.50
CA LYS A 215 23.57 17.95 8.70
C LYS A 215 22.13 17.45 8.61
N LEU A 216 21.95 16.13 8.63
CA LEU A 216 20.66 15.47 8.45
C LEU A 216 20.34 14.55 9.63
N ASP A 217 19.05 14.37 9.87
CA ASP A 217 18.52 13.43 10.84
C ASP A 217 18.13 12.14 10.13
N ARG A 218 18.76 11.04 10.51
CA ARG A 218 18.40 9.72 10.00
C ARG A 218 17.33 9.13 10.90
N PHE A 219 16.18 8.86 10.30
CA PHE A 219 15.08 8.14 10.94
C PHE A 219 15.03 6.70 10.44
N TRP A 220 14.51 5.80 11.27
CA TRP A 220 14.38 4.38 10.94
C TRP A 220 13.11 3.78 11.58
N VAL A 221 12.64 2.67 11.01
CA VAL A 221 11.56 1.86 11.58
C VAL A 221 12.18 0.97 12.65
N SER A 222 11.78 1.15 13.92
CA SER A 222 12.29 0.29 15.01
C SER A 222 11.67 -1.11 14.95
N ASN A 223 12.30 -2.08 15.62
CA ASN A 223 11.77 -3.45 15.72
C ASN A 223 10.39 -3.53 16.40
N ASP A 224 10.02 -2.51 17.18
CA ASP A 224 8.73 -2.45 17.86
C ASP A 224 7.56 -2.28 16.89
N VAL A 225 7.77 -1.71 15.69
CA VAL A 225 6.68 -1.39 14.74
C VAL A 225 5.94 -2.63 14.26
N PHE A 226 6.64 -3.75 14.11
CA PHE A 226 6.06 -5.03 13.66
C PHE A 226 5.98 -6.07 14.79
N ASN A 227 6.32 -5.70 16.03
CA ASN A 227 6.18 -6.57 17.18
C ASN A 227 4.71 -6.63 17.62
N TYR A 228 4.02 -7.73 17.31
CA TYR A 228 2.60 -7.93 17.66
C TYR A 228 2.33 -7.97 19.18
N SER A 229 3.35 -8.24 19.99
CA SER A 229 3.24 -8.23 21.47
C SER A 229 3.29 -6.82 22.05
N HIS A 230 3.75 -5.83 21.27
CA HIS A 230 3.79 -4.44 21.68
C HIS A 230 2.37 -3.90 21.85
N LYS A 231 2.09 -3.20 22.96
CA LYS A 231 0.74 -2.74 23.32
C LYS A 231 0.08 -1.92 22.22
N ASP A 232 0.85 -1.02 21.60
CA ASP A 232 0.35 -0.12 20.56
C ASP A 232 0.03 -0.84 19.24
N ASN A 233 0.53 -2.06 19.03
CA ASN A 233 0.27 -2.82 17.81
C ASN A 233 -0.88 -3.82 17.94
N LYS A 234 -1.42 -4.04 19.14
CA LYS A 234 -2.50 -5.02 19.35
C LYS A 234 -3.70 -4.76 18.44
N CYS A 235 -3.98 -3.50 18.13
CA CYS A 235 -5.10 -3.12 17.27
C CYS A 235 -4.92 -3.43 15.77
N TYR A 236 -3.72 -3.79 15.32
CA TYR A 236 -3.49 -4.29 13.96
C TYR A 236 -3.82 -5.80 13.81
N CYS A 237 -4.08 -6.50 14.92
CA CYS A 237 -4.46 -7.90 14.90
C CYS A 237 -5.99 -8.03 14.77
N TYR A 238 -6.48 -8.40 13.58
CA TYR A 238 -7.91 -8.56 13.33
C TYR A 238 -8.57 -9.70 14.15
N ASN A 239 -7.83 -10.76 14.45
CA ASN A 239 -8.36 -12.03 14.98
C ASN A 239 -7.84 -12.41 16.37
N GLN A 240 -7.72 -11.47 17.30
CA GLN A 240 -7.60 -11.85 18.71
C GLN A 240 -8.96 -12.31 19.23
N LYS A 241 -9.29 -13.58 18.95
CA LYS A 241 -10.25 -14.35 19.76
C LYS A 241 -9.63 -14.67 21.11
#